data_AF-A0A9W9UZI1-F1
#
_entry.id   AF-A0A9W9UZI1-F1
#
_cell.length_a   1.000
_cell.length_b   1.000
_cell.length_c   1.000
_cell.angle_alpha   90.00
_cell.angle_beta   90.00
_cell.angle_gamma   90.00
#
_symmetry.space_group_name_H-M   'P 1'
#
loop_
_entity.id
_entity.type
_entity.pdbx_description
1 polymer ?
#
loop_
_entity_poly.entity_id
_entity_poly.type
_entity_poly.pdbx_seq_one_letter_code
_entity_poly.pdbx_strand_id
1 'polypeptide(L)'
;MSLTNCRFYEDKYPEVDSFVMVNVKQIAEMGAYVKLLEYDNIDGMILLSELSRRRIRSIQKLIRIGRNEVVIVLRYIDLSKRRVSPEDVIKCEERYNKSKAVHSIMRHVAEATQTPLETLYETIGWPLNQKYGHAHDAFKISITNPNVWDEITFPNDAVKSELQQYISSKLTPHPTKVRADIEVTCFGYDGIDAVKDALRTAEADNTPENQIKVRLVAPPLYVLASQCLDKTLGVKLLEAAIVKIEERIKANGGTCTVKMAPKAVTEHDDAILQELMEKRERENTQVSGDEDSESDEGVPE
;
A
#
# COMPACT_ATOMS: atom_id res chain seq x y z
N MET A 1 27.54 18.76 17.22
CA MET A 1 26.92 18.03 16.09
C MET A 1 25.62 17.43 16.61
N SER A 2 24.49 17.70 15.96
CA SER A 2 23.20 17.25 16.49
C SER A 2 23.03 15.76 16.21
N LEU A 3 22.59 15.01 17.21
CA LEU A 3 22.28 13.59 17.09
C LEU A 3 20.94 13.35 16.37
N THR A 4 20.13 14.39 16.17
CA THR A 4 18.70 14.24 15.89
C THR A 4 18.25 14.82 14.56
N ASN A 5 18.94 15.83 14.02
CA ASN A 5 18.52 16.53 12.81
C ASN A 5 19.61 16.46 11.73
N CYS A 6 19.19 16.07 10.53
CA CYS A 6 19.98 16.07 9.32
C CYS A 6 19.05 16.36 8.13
N ARG A 7 19.57 17.06 7.13
CA ARG A 7 18.96 17.25 5.81
C ARG A 7 18.75 15.93 5.09
N PHE A 8 17.72 15.88 4.26
CA PHE A 8 17.33 14.67 3.54
C PHE A 8 18.14 14.49 2.25
N TYR A 9 18.55 15.60 1.63
CA TYR A 9 19.33 15.61 0.40
C TYR A 9 20.75 16.12 0.66
N GLU A 10 21.63 15.86 -0.31
CA GLU A 10 23.02 16.31 -0.31
C GLU A 10 23.11 17.84 -0.31
N ASP A 11 22.26 18.49 -1.10
CA ASP A 11 22.21 19.95 -1.19
C ASP A 11 21.73 20.59 0.10
N LYS A 12 22.48 21.58 0.58
CA LYS A 12 22.15 22.34 1.80
C LYS A 12 20.90 23.21 1.60
N TYR A 13 20.67 23.67 0.38
CA TYR A 13 19.58 24.55 0.02
C TYR A 13 18.82 23.98 -1.17
N PRO A 14 17.49 24.12 -1.20
CA PRO A 14 16.71 23.72 -2.35
C PRO A 14 17.04 24.59 -3.57
N GLU A 15 16.95 23.97 -4.76
CA GLU A 15 17.01 24.68 -6.03
C GLU A 15 15.76 25.55 -6.25
N VAL A 16 15.90 26.57 -7.09
CA VAL A 16 14.78 27.42 -7.53
C VAL A 16 13.77 26.58 -8.31
N ASP A 17 12.49 26.87 -8.12
CA ASP A 17 11.33 26.18 -8.69
C ASP A 17 11.14 24.72 -8.21
N SER A 18 11.85 24.30 -7.16
CA SER A 18 11.62 23.00 -6.51
C SER A 18 10.42 23.03 -5.56
N PHE A 19 9.68 21.92 -5.49
CA PHE A 19 8.60 21.72 -4.53
C PHE A 19 9.14 21.13 -3.23
N VAL A 20 8.77 21.75 -2.12
CA VAL A 20 9.24 21.35 -0.79
C VAL A 20 8.09 21.33 0.21
N MET A 21 8.13 20.37 1.13
CA MET A 21 7.20 20.32 2.25
C MET A 21 7.66 21.25 3.39
N VAL A 22 6.77 22.15 3.82
CA VAL A 22 7.05 23.10 4.89
C VAL A 22 6.05 22.99 6.03
N ASN A 23 6.50 23.25 7.26
CA ASN A 23 5.65 23.37 8.43
C ASN A 23 5.51 24.84 8.84
N VAL A 24 4.28 25.32 9.05
CA VAL A 24 4.06 26.71 9.44
C VAL A 24 4.33 26.93 10.92
N LYS A 25 5.33 27.75 11.25
CA LYS A 25 5.74 28.05 12.62
C LYS A 25 4.95 29.23 13.19
N GLN A 26 4.88 30.34 12.44
CA GLN A 26 4.24 31.56 12.89
C GLN A 26 3.67 32.35 11.72
N ILE A 27 2.56 33.05 11.94
CA ILE A 27 1.96 33.98 10.99
C ILE A 27 2.24 35.39 11.51
N ALA A 28 2.91 36.22 10.70
CA ALA A 28 3.20 37.62 10.96
C ALA A 28 2.44 38.52 9.98
N GLU A 29 2.50 39.85 10.18
CA GLU A 29 1.81 40.83 9.35
C GLU A 29 2.36 40.92 7.92
N MET A 30 3.64 40.63 7.73
CA MET A 30 4.29 40.66 6.40
C MET A 30 4.25 39.32 5.66
N GLY A 31 3.97 38.21 6.35
CA GLY A 31 4.04 36.86 5.78
C GLY A 31 3.94 35.75 6.83
N ALA A 32 4.02 34.50 6.36
CA ALA A 32 4.11 33.33 7.23
C ALA A 32 5.55 32.80 7.29
N TYR A 33 6.07 32.66 8.50
CA TYR A 33 7.34 31.97 8.74
C TYR A 33 7.10 30.48 8.81
N VAL A 34 7.84 29.75 7.99
CA VAL A 34 7.72 28.30 7.85
C VAL A 34 9.08 27.64 8.01
N LYS A 35 9.10 26.35 8.32
CA LYS A 35 10.31 25.54 8.40
C LYS A 35 10.31 24.51 7.28
N LEU A 36 11.41 24.41 6.54
CA LEU A 36 11.58 23.39 5.51
C LEU A 36 11.95 22.06 6.16
N LEU A 37 11.02 21.10 6.16
CA LEU A 37 11.23 19.82 6.85
C LEU A 37 12.30 18.94 6.19
N GLU A 38 12.51 19.12 4.88
CA GLU A 38 13.46 18.33 4.09
C GLU A 38 14.90 18.84 4.20
N TYR A 39 15.08 20.12 4.56
CA TYR A 39 16.38 20.79 4.61
C TYR A 39 16.67 21.29 6.03
N ASP A 40 16.84 20.36 6.97
CA ASP A 40 17.28 20.64 8.36
C ASP A 40 16.46 21.70 9.11
N ASN A 41 15.16 21.83 8.80
CA ASN A 41 14.27 22.82 9.41
C ASN A 41 14.74 24.28 9.22
N ILE A 42 15.42 24.58 8.10
CA ILE A 42 15.76 25.96 7.72
C ILE A 42 14.48 26.81 7.70
N ASP A 43 14.59 28.03 8.20
CA ASP A 43 13.49 28.98 8.19
C ASP A 43 13.29 29.54 6.78
N GLY A 44 12.03 29.55 6.32
CA GLY A 44 11.58 30.14 5.06
C GLY A 44 10.44 31.12 5.30
N MET A 45 10.17 31.99 4.32
CA MET A 45 9.10 32.97 4.38
C MET A 45 8.15 32.82 3.20
N ILE A 46 6.86 32.77 3.48
CA ILE A 46 5.80 32.87 2.47
C ILE A 46 5.20 34.27 2.54
N LEU A 47 5.32 35.03 1.44
CA LEU A 47 4.67 36.33 1.34
C LEU A 47 3.15 36.17 1.22
N LEU A 48 2.39 37.11 1.79
CA LEU A 48 0.93 37.14 1.71
C LEU A 48 0.41 37.13 0.26
N SER A 49 1.10 37.85 -0.62
CA SER A 49 0.81 37.93 -2.07
C SER A 49 1.00 36.58 -2.79
N GLU A 50 1.86 35.70 -2.26
CA GLU A 50 2.19 34.39 -2.82
C GLU A 50 1.44 33.25 -2.11
N LEU A 51 0.46 33.57 -1.27
CA LEU A 51 -0.33 32.60 -0.53
C LEU A 51 -1.49 32.00 -1.35
N SER A 52 -2.17 32.81 -2.17
CA SER A 52 -3.36 32.39 -2.91
C SER A 52 -3.52 33.17 -4.21
N ARG A 53 -4.14 32.54 -5.21
CA ARG A 53 -4.49 33.19 -6.49
C ARG A 53 -5.71 34.11 -6.37
N ARG A 54 -6.60 33.87 -5.39
CA ARG A 54 -7.86 34.62 -5.19
C ARG A 54 -7.75 35.54 -3.98
N ARG A 55 -8.49 36.66 -3.99
CA ARG A 55 -8.59 37.57 -2.83
C ARG A 55 -9.08 36.80 -1.61
N ILE A 56 -8.37 36.95 -0.50
CA ILE A 56 -8.60 36.21 0.75
C ILE A 56 -9.51 37.01 1.69
N ARG A 57 -10.46 36.33 2.34
CA ARG A 57 -11.27 36.91 3.44
C ARG A 57 -10.59 36.75 4.80
N SER A 58 -9.92 35.62 5.02
CA SER A 58 -9.19 35.31 6.25
C SER A 58 -8.02 34.38 5.97
N ILE A 59 -6.87 34.67 6.55
CA ILE A 59 -5.64 33.87 6.38
C ILE A 59 -5.66 32.55 7.12
N GLN A 60 -6.32 32.51 8.29
CA GLN A 60 -6.40 31.34 9.17
C GLN A 60 -7.16 30.16 8.53
N LYS A 61 -7.94 30.43 7.48
CA LYS A 61 -8.63 29.38 6.70
C LYS A 61 -7.67 28.65 5.75
N LEU A 62 -6.65 29.35 5.24
CA LEU A 62 -5.73 28.83 4.21
C LEU A 62 -4.45 28.25 4.78
N ILE A 63 -3.96 28.82 5.88
CA ILE A 63 -2.79 28.34 6.60
C ILE A 63 -3.13 28.27 8.07
N ARG A 64 -2.75 27.17 8.71
CA ARG A 64 -2.80 27.02 10.16
C ARG A 64 -1.41 26.71 10.68
N ILE A 65 -1.09 27.29 11.83
CA ILE A 65 0.16 27.02 12.54
C ILE A 65 0.22 25.52 12.87
N GLY A 66 1.39 24.92 12.65
CA GLY A 66 1.66 23.51 12.87
C GLY A 66 1.20 22.56 11.77
N ARG A 67 0.52 23.04 10.72
CA ARG A 67 0.19 22.22 9.54
C ARG A 67 1.33 22.19 8.53
N ASN A 68 1.44 21.06 7.86
CA ASN A 68 2.34 20.89 6.72
C ASN A 68 1.63 21.37 5.45
N GLU A 69 2.37 22.10 4.63
CA GLU A 69 1.91 22.67 3.37
C GLU A 69 2.99 22.45 2.31
N VAL A 70 2.55 22.21 1.07
CA VAL A 70 3.46 22.13 -0.08
C VAL A 70 3.62 23.53 -0.67
N VAL A 71 4.86 23.94 -0.89
CA VAL A 71 5.21 25.23 -1.48
C VAL A 71 6.31 25.05 -2.54
N ILE A 72 6.38 26.00 -3.47
CA ILE A 72 7.48 26.11 -4.42
C ILE A 72 8.50 27.13 -3.94
N VAL A 73 9.78 26.83 -4.14
CA VAL A 73 10.89 27.74 -3.84
C VAL A 73 11.04 28.75 -4.97
N LEU A 74 10.92 30.04 -4.68
CA LEU A 74 11.16 31.10 -5.66
C LEU A 74 12.61 31.59 -5.61
N ARG A 75 13.10 31.82 -4.39
CA ARG A 75 14.46 32.29 -4.09
C ARG A 75 14.88 31.64 -2.78
N TYR A 76 16.18 31.71 -2.44
CA TYR A 76 16.81 31.05 -1.28
C TYR A 76 15.96 30.93 0.01
N ILE A 77 15.10 31.91 0.30
CA ILE A 77 14.23 31.96 1.50
C ILE A 77 12.75 32.24 1.14
N ASP A 78 12.46 32.65 -0.10
CA ASP A 78 11.12 33.05 -0.52
C ASP A 78 10.35 31.87 -1.12
N LEU A 79 9.18 31.60 -0.55
CA LEU A 79 8.34 30.46 -0.89
C LEU A 79 6.98 30.95 -1.41
N SER A 80 6.40 30.19 -2.35
CA SER A 80 5.07 30.46 -2.89
C SER A 80 4.17 29.24 -2.80
N LYS A 81 2.95 29.43 -2.29
CA LYS A 81 1.88 28.43 -2.34
C LYS A 81 1.01 28.62 -3.58
N ARG A 82 0.93 29.85 -4.09
CA ARG A 82 0.05 30.26 -5.20
C ARG A 82 0.33 29.51 -6.50
N ARG A 83 1.60 29.18 -6.76
CA ARG A 83 2.05 28.57 -8.02
C ARG A 83 1.97 27.05 -8.04
N VAL A 84 1.62 26.43 -6.92
CA VAL A 84 1.52 24.97 -6.82
C VAL A 84 0.19 24.48 -7.40
N SER A 85 0.26 23.50 -8.31
CA SER A 85 -0.92 22.83 -8.86
C SER A 85 -1.30 21.64 -7.98
N PRO A 86 -2.58 21.25 -7.90
CA PRO A 86 -3.02 20.13 -7.05
C PRO A 86 -2.35 18.80 -7.42
N GLU A 87 -2.02 18.59 -8.70
CA GLU A 87 -1.28 17.40 -9.15
C GLU A 87 0.15 17.36 -8.58
N ASP A 88 0.82 18.51 -8.48
CA ASP A 88 2.19 18.61 -7.96
C ASP A 88 2.21 18.48 -6.43
N VAL A 89 1.11 18.87 -5.74
CA VAL A 89 0.95 18.63 -4.30
C VAL A 89 1.04 17.14 -4.01
N ILE A 90 0.32 16.31 -4.76
CA ILE A 90 0.29 14.85 -4.55
C ILE A 90 1.69 14.25 -4.78
N LYS A 91 2.37 14.63 -5.86
CA LYS A 91 3.73 14.15 -6.15
C LYS A 91 4.73 14.56 -5.06
N CYS A 92 4.61 15.79 -4.56
CA CYS A 92 5.45 16.29 -3.47
C CYS A 92 5.17 15.57 -2.16
N GLU A 93 3.89 15.32 -1.84
CA GLU A 93 3.49 14.55 -0.65
C GLU A 93 4.02 13.12 -0.70
N GLU A 94 3.94 12.46 -1.86
CA GLU A 94 4.52 11.12 -2.05
C GLU A 94 6.04 11.12 -1.85
N ARG A 95 6.76 12.07 -2.47
CA ARG A 95 8.22 12.21 -2.32
C ARG A 95 8.60 12.50 -0.86
N TYR A 96 7.86 13.38 -0.19
CA TYR A 96 8.08 13.71 1.21
C TYR A 96 7.82 12.50 2.12
N ASN A 97 6.75 11.74 1.88
CA ASN A 97 6.43 10.54 2.65
C ASN A 97 7.51 9.45 2.49
N LYS A 98 8.01 9.23 1.26
CA LYS A 98 9.16 8.34 1.01
C LYS A 98 10.38 8.77 1.81
N SER A 99 10.72 10.06 1.78
CA SER A 99 11.91 10.59 2.45
C SER A 99 11.75 10.59 3.97
N LYS A 100 10.56 10.87 4.49
CA LYS A 100 10.23 10.76 5.92
C LYS A 100 10.35 9.32 6.43
N ALA A 101 9.94 8.33 5.64
CA ALA A 101 10.11 6.93 5.98
C ALA A 101 11.60 6.56 6.11
N VAL A 102 12.42 6.97 5.14
CA VAL A 102 13.89 6.80 5.19
C VAL A 102 14.49 7.51 6.40
N HIS A 103 14.10 8.76 6.65
CA HIS A 103 14.62 9.51 7.79
C HIS A 103 14.24 8.90 9.14
N SER A 104 13.03 8.35 9.26
CA SER A 104 12.64 7.60 10.46
C SER A 104 13.50 6.34 10.66
N ILE A 105 13.83 5.61 9.59
CA ILE A 105 14.73 4.44 9.64
C ILE A 105 16.13 4.87 10.09
N MET A 106 16.73 5.86 9.42
CA MET A 106 18.07 6.34 9.73
C MET A 106 18.17 6.89 11.15
N ARG A 107 17.13 7.56 11.64
CA ARG A 107 17.08 8.06 13.02
C ARG A 107 17.11 6.93 14.05
N HIS A 108 16.34 5.87 13.84
CA HIS A 108 16.37 4.72 14.75
C HIS A 108 17.73 4.02 14.75
N VAL A 109 18.34 3.85 13.57
CA VAL A 109 19.69 3.28 13.46
C VAL A 109 20.72 4.18 14.15
N ALA A 110 20.61 5.50 14.01
CA ALA A 110 21.47 6.46 14.70
C ALA A 110 21.31 6.40 16.22
N GLU A 111 20.08 6.28 16.73
CA GLU A 111 19.79 6.14 18.17
C GLU A 111 20.36 4.82 18.73
N ALA A 112 20.24 3.72 17.99
CA ALA A 112 20.74 2.40 18.39
C ALA A 112 22.28 2.32 18.39
N THR A 113 22.93 2.90 17.39
CA THR A 113 24.39 2.81 17.19
C THR A 113 25.16 4.00 17.75
N GLN A 114 24.45 5.01 18.26
CA GLN A 114 25.00 6.28 18.77
C GLN A 114 25.92 7.01 17.77
N THR A 115 25.81 6.71 16.48
CA THR A 115 26.55 7.41 15.43
C THR A 115 25.82 8.69 15.01
N PRO A 116 26.54 9.77 14.66
CA PRO A 116 25.90 10.99 14.20
C PRO A 116 25.11 10.76 12.91
N LEU A 117 23.91 11.33 12.83
CA LEU A 117 22.99 11.12 11.70
C LEU A 117 23.60 11.62 10.37
N GLU A 118 24.38 12.70 10.40
CA GLU A 118 25.03 13.26 9.21
C GLU A 118 25.99 12.27 8.53
N THR A 119 26.80 11.52 9.29
CA THR A 119 27.73 10.55 8.71
C THR A 119 27.00 9.34 8.10
N LEU A 120 25.85 8.95 8.66
CA LEU A 120 25.00 7.92 8.07
C LEU A 120 24.38 8.37 6.74
N TYR A 121 23.99 9.64 6.64
CA TYR A 121 23.49 10.19 5.37
C TYR A 121 24.59 10.32 4.31
N GLU A 122 25.78 10.78 4.70
CA GLU A 122 26.94 10.88 3.81
C GLU A 122 27.36 9.52 3.24
N THR A 123 27.39 8.49 4.08
CA THR A 123 27.89 7.17 3.69
C THR A 123 26.84 6.30 3.02
N ILE A 124 25.57 6.37 3.46
CA ILE A 124 24.52 5.46 2.99
C ILE A 124 23.45 6.23 2.21
N GLY A 125 22.93 7.33 2.77
CA GLY A 125 21.78 8.03 2.22
C GLY A 125 22.02 8.66 0.85
N TRP A 126 23.03 9.50 0.70
CA TRP A 126 23.30 10.25 -0.53
C TRP A 126 23.80 9.37 -1.68
N PRO A 127 24.71 8.41 -1.48
CA PRO A 127 25.12 7.49 -2.56
C PRO A 127 23.95 6.66 -3.10
N LEU A 128 23.06 6.18 -2.21
CA LEU A 128 21.85 5.47 -2.63
C LEU A 128 20.90 6.36 -3.44
N ASN A 129 20.76 7.62 -3.05
CA ASN A 129 19.92 8.58 -3.73
C ASN A 129 20.44 8.89 -5.14
N GLN A 130 21.77 8.99 -5.33
CA GLN A 130 22.37 9.20 -6.65
C GLN A 130 22.18 7.99 -7.59
N LYS A 131 22.32 6.76 -7.07
CA LYS A 131 22.26 5.54 -7.90
C LYS A 131 20.85 5.13 -8.30
N TYR A 132 19.89 5.23 -7.38
CA TYR A 132 18.51 4.75 -7.58
C TYR A 132 17.48 5.88 -7.69
N GLY A 133 17.92 7.14 -7.67
CA GLY A 133 17.09 8.34 -7.68
C GLY A 133 16.47 8.67 -6.31
N HIS A 134 15.99 7.65 -5.58
CA HIS A 134 15.44 7.80 -4.22
C HIS A 134 15.88 6.67 -3.28
N ALA A 135 16.37 7.03 -2.10
CA ALA A 135 16.81 6.07 -1.08
C ALA A 135 15.72 5.06 -0.65
N HIS A 136 14.45 5.48 -0.64
CA HIS A 136 13.33 4.60 -0.31
C HIS A 136 13.15 3.46 -1.31
N ASP A 137 13.36 3.74 -2.59
CA ASP A 137 13.18 2.74 -3.65
C ASP A 137 14.37 1.76 -3.63
N ALA A 138 15.58 2.24 -3.30
CA ALA A 138 16.71 1.38 -3.01
C ALA A 138 16.46 0.45 -1.79
N PHE A 139 15.84 0.95 -0.72
CA PHE A 139 15.49 0.11 0.43
C PHE A 139 14.50 -1.00 0.08
N LYS A 140 13.55 -0.74 -0.82
CA LYS A 140 12.64 -1.79 -1.33
C LYS A 140 13.40 -2.87 -2.12
N ILE A 141 14.27 -2.44 -3.03
CA ILE A 141 15.09 -3.38 -3.82
C ILE A 141 16.00 -4.18 -2.89
N SER A 142 16.47 -3.58 -1.80
CA SER A 142 17.35 -4.24 -0.84
C SER A 142 16.72 -5.43 -0.11
N ILE A 143 15.39 -5.51 -0.06
CA ILE A 143 14.66 -6.67 0.50
C ILE A 143 14.73 -7.84 -0.46
N THR A 144 14.55 -7.60 -1.76
CA THR A 144 14.56 -8.65 -2.79
C THR A 144 15.98 -9.04 -3.19
N ASN A 145 16.89 -8.08 -3.24
CA ASN A 145 18.27 -8.26 -3.67
C ASN A 145 19.24 -7.64 -2.65
N PRO A 146 19.98 -8.45 -1.87
CA PRO A 146 20.93 -7.94 -0.88
C PRO A 146 22.15 -7.23 -1.50
N ASN A 147 22.39 -7.38 -2.81
CA ASN A 147 23.54 -6.81 -3.52
C ASN A 147 23.53 -5.27 -3.62
N VAL A 148 22.43 -4.61 -3.22
CA VAL A 148 22.34 -3.13 -3.20
C VAL A 148 23.36 -2.51 -2.24
N TRP A 149 23.82 -3.28 -1.26
CA TRP A 149 24.73 -2.83 -0.20
C TRP A 149 26.22 -3.06 -0.48
N ASP A 150 26.57 -3.72 -1.60
CA ASP A 150 27.96 -4.15 -1.84
C ASP A 150 28.89 -3.01 -2.27
N GLU A 151 28.33 -1.93 -2.82
CA GLU A 151 29.08 -0.73 -3.23
C GLU A 151 29.18 0.32 -2.11
N ILE A 152 28.59 0.08 -0.95
CA ILE A 152 28.50 1.05 0.15
C ILE A 152 29.41 0.63 1.30
N THR A 153 30.35 1.49 1.65
CA THR A 153 31.19 1.32 2.83
C THR A 153 30.44 1.76 4.07
N PHE A 154 30.00 0.78 4.87
CA PHE A 154 29.41 1.04 6.19
C PHE A 154 30.51 1.44 7.18
N PRO A 155 30.32 2.50 7.98
CA PRO A 155 31.25 2.85 9.06
C PRO A 155 31.34 1.78 10.15
N ASN A 156 30.31 0.95 10.32
CA ASN A 156 30.25 -0.07 11.35
C ASN A 156 29.35 -1.23 10.89
N ASP A 157 29.78 -2.49 11.06
CA ASP A 157 29.00 -3.67 10.63
C ASP A 157 27.69 -3.82 11.44
N ALA A 158 27.70 -3.35 12.68
CA ALA A 158 26.51 -3.25 13.53
C ALA A 158 25.42 -2.33 12.94
N VAL A 159 25.81 -1.27 12.21
CA VAL A 159 24.86 -0.38 11.53
C VAL A 159 24.16 -1.13 10.41
N LYS A 160 24.89 -1.97 9.67
CA LYS A 160 24.35 -2.75 8.55
C LYS A 160 23.31 -3.76 9.03
N SER A 161 23.61 -4.51 10.08
CA SER A 161 22.68 -5.53 10.62
C SER A 161 21.40 -4.91 11.18
N GLU A 162 21.53 -3.86 11.99
CA GLU A 162 20.38 -3.13 12.56
C GLU A 162 19.53 -2.48 11.47
N LEU A 163 20.18 -1.86 10.49
CA LEU A 163 19.49 -1.25 9.36
C LEU A 163 18.73 -2.29 8.53
N GLN A 164 19.34 -3.44 8.23
CA GLN A 164 18.68 -4.52 7.49
C GLN A 164 17.49 -5.10 8.26
N GLN A 165 17.64 -5.34 9.56
CA GLN A 165 16.55 -5.83 10.41
C GLN A 165 15.39 -4.81 10.51
N TYR A 166 15.72 -3.53 10.60
CA TYR A 166 14.72 -2.47 10.69
C TYR A 166 14.02 -2.23 9.33
N ILE A 167 14.74 -2.33 8.22
CA ILE A 167 14.15 -2.28 6.87
C ILE A 167 13.25 -3.50 6.65
N SER A 168 13.70 -4.71 7.00
CA SER A 168 12.90 -5.92 6.81
C SER A 168 11.66 -5.96 7.68
N SER A 169 11.63 -5.29 8.84
CA SER A 169 10.44 -5.22 9.70
C SER A 169 9.46 -4.10 9.32
N LYS A 170 9.96 -2.97 8.78
CA LYS A 170 9.14 -1.79 8.50
C LYS A 170 8.70 -1.66 7.06
N LEU A 171 9.47 -2.20 6.13
CA LEU A 171 9.28 -2.05 4.69
C LEU A 171 8.88 -3.36 4.01
N THR A 172 8.74 -4.47 4.75
CA THR A 172 8.19 -5.71 4.21
C THR A 172 6.77 -5.46 3.72
N PRO A 173 6.47 -5.76 2.45
CA PRO A 173 5.11 -5.67 1.97
C PRO A 173 4.25 -6.67 2.75
N HIS A 174 3.16 -6.19 3.36
CA HIS A 174 2.17 -7.09 3.92
C HIS A 174 1.65 -8.01 2.81
N PRO A 175 1.50 -9.32 3.08
CA PRO A 175 1.01 -10.26 2.09
C PRO A 175 -0.34 -9.79 1.57
N THR A 176 -0.41 -9.53 0.27
CA THR A 176 -1.65 -9.09 -0.37
C THR A 176 -2.47 -10.31 -0.71
N LYS A 177 -3.76 -10.30 -0.36
CA LYS A 177 -4.69 -11.36 -0.76
C LYS A 177 -5.08 -11.16 -2.22
N VAL A 178 -4.88 -12.17 -3.04
CA VAL A 178 -5.39 -12.23 -4.42
C VAL A 178 -6.60 -13.15 -4.43
N ARG A 179 -7.67 -12.73 -5.10
CA ARG A 179 -8.94 -13.44 -5.12
C ARG A 179 -9.45 -13.63 -6.53
N ALA A 180 -10.07 -14.77 -6.77
CA ALA A 180 -10.86 -15.04 -7.96
C ALA A 180 -12.21 -15.64 -7.57
N ASP A 181 -13.28 -15.24 -8.27
CA ASP A 181 -14.62 -15.80 -8.09
C ASP A 181 -14.95 -16.67 -9.28
N ILE A 182 -15.22 -17.94 -9.00
CA ILE A 182 -15.60 -18.94 -10.00
C ILE A 182 -16.99 -19.47 -9.70
N GLU A 183 -17.74 -19.72 -10.74
CA GLU A 183 -19.01 -20.40 -10.69
C GLU A 183 -18.83 -21.77 -11.34
N VAL A 184 -19.10 -22.83 -10.58
CA VAL A 184 -18.89 -24.20 -11.00
C VAL A 184 -20.22 -24.93 -10.99
N THR A 185 -20.62 -25.42 -12.15
CA THR A 185 -21.87 -26.17 -12.34
C THR A 185 -21.56 -27.52 -12.96
N CYS A 186 -21.96 -28.60 -12.27
CA CYS A 186 -21.86 -29.96 -12.78
C CYS A 186 -23.24 -30.62 -12.68
N PHE A 187 -23.76 -31.13 -13.80
CA PHE A 187 -25.06 -31.80 -13.88
C PHE A 187 -24.97 -33.34 -13.86
N GLY A 188 -23.77 -33.90 -13.70
CA GLY A 188 -23.54 -35.34 -13.63
C GLY A 188 -24.03 -35.95 -12.31
N TYR A 189 -24.22 -37.27 -12.32
CA TYR A 189 -24.66 -38.05 -11.15
C TYR A 189 -23.68 -37.92 -9.97
N ASP A 190 -22.38 -37.86 -10.25
CA ASP A 190 -21.31 -37.61 -9.27
C ASP A 190 -20.85 -36.14 -9.25
N GLY A 191 -21.76 -35.20 -9.53
CA GLY A 191 -21.44 -33.79 -9.71
C GLY A 191 -20.73 -33.16 -8.50
N ILE A 192 -21.17 -33.48 -7.28
CA ILE A 192 -20.59 -32.92 -6.04
C ILE A 192 -19.13 -33.38 -5.86
N ASP A 193 -18.85 -34.66 -6.11
CA ASP A 193 -17.51 -35.23 -5.93
C ASP A 193 -16.57 -34.78 -7.04
N ALA A 194 -17.07 -34.64 -8.27
CA ALA A 194 -16.35 -34.00 -9.37
C ALA A 194 -15.92 -32.56 -9.04
N VAL A 195 -16.80 -31.77 -8.42
CA VAL A 195 -16.47 -30.39 -8.00
C VAL A 195 -15.46 -30.39 -6.86
N LYS A 196 -15.64 -31.22 -5.83
CA LYS A 196 -14.68 -31.32 -4.72
C LYS A 196 -13.30 -31.72 -5.20
N ASP A 197 -13.21 -32.68 -6.10
CA ASP A 197 -11.95 -33.11 -6.67
C ASP A 197 -11.29 -31.98 -7.48
N ALA A 198 -12.03 -31.31 -8.37
CA ALA A 198 -11.52 -30.16 -9.12
C ALA A 198 -10.96 -29.05 -8.21
N LEU A 199 -11.65 -28.75 -7.11
CA LEU A 199 -11.18 -27.74 -6.15
C LEU A 199 -9.97 -28.22 -5.34
N ARG A 200 -9.90 -29.50 -4.97
CA ARG A 200 -8.72 -30.08 -4.29
C ARG A 200 -7.46 -30.05 -5.15
N THR A 201 -7.57 -30.18 -6.47
CA THR A 201 -6.41 -30.02 -7.37
C THR A 201 -5.81 -28.62 -7.33
N ALA A 202 -6.63 -27.59 -7.09
CA ALA A 202 -6.12 -26.24 -6.91
C ALA A 202 -5.43 -26.05 -5.55
N GLU A 203 -5.82 -26.80 -4.52
CA GLU A 203 -5.14 -26.79 -3.21
C GLU A 203 -3.88 -27.66 -3.19
N ALA A 204 -3.73 -28.60 -4.12
CA ALA A 204 -2.56 -29.48 -4.19
C ALA A 204 -1.28 -28.77 -4.65
N ASP A 205 -1.39 -27.67 -5.39
CA ASP A 205 -0.25 -26.85 -5.85
C ASP A 205 0.28 -25.88 -4.78
N ASN A 206 -0.05 -26.10 -3.51
CA ASN A 206 0.34 -25.21 -2.42
C ASN A 206 1.86 -25.22 -2.18
N THR A 207 2.46 -24.03 -2.22
CA THR A 207 3.81 -23.78 -1.73
C THR A 207 3.72 -23.14 -0.33
N PRO A 208 4.75 -23.25 0.53
CA PRO A 208 4.72 -22.67 1.87
C PRO A 208 4.53 -21.14 1.88
N GLU A 209 4.94 -20.45 0.81
CA GLU A 209 4.74 -19.00 0.65
C GLU A 209 3.38 -18.65 0.02
N ASN A 210 2.83 -19.49 -0.86
CA ASN A 210 1.58 -19.20 -1.56
C ASN A 210 0.57 -20.32 -1.32
N GLN A 211 -0.27 -20.15 -0.30
CA GLN A 211 -1.38 -21.05 0.00
C GLN A 211 -2.66 -20.56 -0.69
N ILE A 212 -3.23 -21.39 -1.55
CA ILE A 212 -4.57 -21.22 -2.13
C ILE A 212 -5.58 -21.86 -1.18
N LYS A 213 -6.59 -21.10 -0.78
CA LYS A 213 -7.73 -21.55 0.03
C LYS A 213 -9.00 -21.35 -0.77
N VAL A 214 -9.77 -22.41 -0.97
CA VAL A 214 -11.07 -22.33 -1.62
C VAL A 214 -12.16 -22.22 -0.55
N ARG A 215 -13.08 -21.26 -0.72
CA ARG A 215 -14.26 -21.08 0.14
C ARG A 215 -15.53 -21.13 -0.69
N LEU A 216 -16.52 -21.86 -0.19
CA LEU A 216 -17.87 -21.83 -0.72
C LEU A 216 -18.57 -20.57 -0.18
N VAL A 217 -19.17 -19.77 -1.07
CA VAL A 217 -20.07 -18.68 -0.65
C VAL A 217 -21.51 -19.17 -0.67
N ALA A 218 -21.92 -19.74 -1.80
CA ALA A 218 -23.22 -20.39 -1.99
C ALA A 218 -23.09 -21.28 -3.23
N PRO A 219 -23.68 -22.48 -3.31
CA PRO A 219 -23.73 -23.20 -4.57
C PRO A 219 -24.44 -22.34 -5.63
N PRO A 220 -23.93 -22.15 -6.87
CA PRO A 220 -22.70 -22.69 -7.50
C PRO A 220 -21.45 -21.78 -7.43
N LEU A 221 -21.45 -20.73 -6.59
CA LEU A 221 -20.39 -19.75 -6.41
C LEU A 221 -19.30 -20.18 -5.39
N TYR A 222 -18.06 -20.23 -5.86
CA TYR A 222 -16.86 -20.49 -5.07
C TYR A 222 -15.86 -19.33 -5.20
N VAL A 223 -15.13 -19.08 -4.13
CA VAL A 223 -14.10 -18.05 -4.06
C VAL A 223 -12.76 -18.70 -3.79
N LEU A 224 -11.78 -18.45 -4.65
CA LEU A 224 -10.39 -18.80 -4.40
C LEU A 224 -9.68 -17.58 -3.82
N ALA A 225 -9.01 -17.77 -2.69
CA ALA A 225 -8.18 -16.75 -2.07
C ALA A 225 -6.75 -17.29 -1.91
N SER A 226 -5.76 -16.52 -2.36
CA SER A 226 -4.35 -16.81 -2.14
C SER A 226 -3.68 -15.63 -1.44
N GLN A 227 -2.79 -15.91 -0.49
CA GLN A 227 -1.92 -14.91 0.12
C GLN A 227 -0.58 -14.93 -0.60
N CYS A 228 -0.16 -13.80 -1.15
CA CYS A 228 1.10 -13.67 -1.89
C CYS A 228 1.81 -12.36 -1.52
N LEU A 229 3.14 -12.40 -1.44
CA LEU A 229 3.97 -11.19 -1.31
C LEU A 229 3.98 -10.40 -2.63
N ASP A 230 4.04 -11.12 -3.76
CA ASP A 230 4.04 -10.55 -5.10
C ASP A 230 2.68 -10.67 -5.79
N LYS A 231 2.12 -9.52 -6.17
CA LYS A 231 0.82 -9.43 -6.85
C LYS A 231 0.82 -10.15 -8.20
N THR A 232 1.89 -10.03 -8.97
CA THR A 232 1.98 -10.58 -10.33
C THR A 232 2.13 -12.10 -10.34
N LEU A 233 2.91 -12.66 -9.41
CA LEU A 233 3.05 -14.10 -9.25
C LEU A 233 1.77 -14.73 -8.73
N GLY A 234 1.10 -14.08 -7.77
CA GLY A 234 -0.18 -14.56 -7.23
C GLY A 234 -1.29 -14.63 -8.28
N VAL A 235 -1.38 -13.63 -9.18
CA VAL A 235 -2.36 -13.63 -10.29
C VAL A 235 -2.09 -14.81 -11.24
N LYS A 236 -0.84 -15.02 -11.66
CA LYS A 236 -0.48 -16.12 -12.57
C LYS A 236 -0.76 -17.50 -11.99
N LEU A 237 -0.50 -17.68 -10.69
CA LEU A 237 -0.78 -18.95 -10.01
C LEU A 237 -2.28 -19.24 -9.94
N LEU A 238 -3.10 -18.23 -9.63
CA LEU A 238 -4.55 -18.38 -9.63
C LEU A 238 -5.10 -18.63 -11.05
N GLU A 239 -4.57 -17.98 -12.09
CA GLU A 239 -4.93 -18.28 -13.47
C GLU A 239 -4.62 -19.73 -13.84
N ALA A 240 -3.42 -20.23 -13.50
CA ALA A 240 -3.05 -21.62 -13.73
C ALA A 240 -3.96 -22.61 -12.97
N ALA A 241 -4.35 -22.28 -11.74
CA ALA A 241 -5.28 -23.08 -10.96
C ALA A 241 -6.69 -23.11 -11.58
N ILE A 242 -7.18 -21.98 -12.09
CA ILE A 242 -8.48 -21.90 -12.77
C ILE A 242 -8.50 -22.77 -14.03
N VAL A 243 -7.43 -22.76 -14.83
CA VAL A 243 -7.32 -23.60 -16.04
C VAL A 243 -7.37 -25.09 -15.67
N LYS A 244 -6.64 -25.51 -14.63
CA LYS A 244 -6.69 -26.91 -14.14
C LYS A 244 -8.09 -27.30 -13.66
N ILE A 245 -8.77 -26.40 -12.94
CA ILE A 245 -10.16 -26.60 -12.49
C ILE A 245 -11.08 -26.78 -13.71
N GLU A 246 -10.94 -25.92 -14.73
CA GLU A 246 -11.75 -25.95 -15.94
C GLU A 246 -11.57 -27.25 -16.73
N GLU A 247 -10.34 -27.73 -16.91
CA GLU A 247 -10.05 -29.01 -17.56
C GLU A 247 -10.70 -30.19 -16.84
N ARG A 248 -10.60 -30.23 -15.50
CA ARG A 248 -11.16 -31.32 -14.68
C ARG A 248 -12.68 -31.31 -14.65
N ILE A 249 -13.30 -30.13 -14.62
CA ILE A 249 -14.75 -29.97 -14.66
C ILE A 249 -15.31 -30.36 -16.04
N LYS A 250 -14.63 -29.99 -17.14
CA LYS A 250 -15.02 -30.38 -18.50
C LYS A 250 -14.96 -31.88 -18.71
N ALA A 251 -13.95 -32.57 -18.15
CA ALA A 251 -13.85 -34.02 -18.22
C ALA A 251 -15.06 -34.74 -17.58
N ASN A 252 -15.66 -34.13 -16.55
CA ASN A 252 -16.80 -34.66 -15.82
C ASN A 252 -18.17 -34.11 -16.32
N GLY A 253 -18.19 -33.41 -17.47
CA GLY A 253 -19.42 -32.88 -18.08
C GLY A 253 -20.00 -31.64 -17.39
N GLY A 254 -19.19 -30.91 -16.62
CA GLY A 254 -19.57 -29.62 -16.03
C GLY A 254 -19.05 -28.41 -16.80
N THR A 255 -19.45 -27.23 -16.35
CA THR A 255 -19.00 -25.92 -16.85
C THR A 255 -18.48 -25.05 -15.72
N CYS A 256 -17.39 -24.32 -15.97
CA CYS A 256 -16.80 -23.36 -15.05
C CYS A 256 -16.85 -21.96 -15.69
N THR A 257 -17.47 -20.99 -15.02
CA THR A 257 -17.55 -19.59 -15.44
C THR A 257 -16.85 -18.69 -14.44
N VAL A 258 -15.85 -17.94 -14.89
CA VAL A 258 -15.12 -16.99 -14.02
C VAL A 258 -15.92 -15.68 -13.95
N LYS A 259 -16.52 -15.37 -12.80
CA LYS A 259 -17.24 -14.09 -12.60
C LYS A 259 -16.29 -12.94 -12.32
N MET A 260 -15.24 -13.20 -11.56
CA MET A 260 -14.20 -12.22 -11.26
C MET A 260 -12.83 -12.84 -11.48
N ALA A 261 -12.11 -12.29 -12.45
CA ALA A 261 -10.73 -12.64 -12.73
C ALA A 261 -9.82 -12.35 -11.51
N PRO A 262 -8.69 -13.05 -11.36
CA PRO A 262 -7.80 -12.92 -10.22
C PRO A 262 -7.35 -11.46 -10.03
N LYS A 263 -7.79 -10.85 -8.93
CA LYS A 263 -7.50 -9.47 -8.57
C LYS A 263 -6.96 -9.39 -7.15
N ALA A 264 -6.00 -8.50 -6.93
CA ALA A 264 -5.54 -8.14 -5.60
C ALA A 264 -6.67 -7.40 -4.86
N VAL A 265 -7.07 -7.94 -3.72
CA VAL A 265 -8.21 -7.49 -2.91
C VAL A 265 -7.72 -6.60 -1.78
N THR A 266 -8.46 -5.53 -1.52
CA THR A 266 -8.20 -4.65 -0.36
C THR A 266 -9.01 -5.09 0.86
N GLU A 267 -8.65 -4.65 2.06
CA GLU A 267 -9.41 -4.97 3.28
C GLU A 267 -10.90 -4.57 3.18
N HIS A 268 -11.21 -3.52 2.41
CA HIS A 268 -12.58 -3.09 2.16
C HIS A 268 -13.40 -4.11 1.36
N ASP A 269 -12.79 -4.69 0.32
CA ASP A 269 -13.42 -5.70 -0.52
C ASP A 269 -13.62 -7.02 0.24
N ASP A 270 -12.72 -7.35 1.18
CA ASP A 270 -12.86 -8.49 2.10
C ASP A 270 -14.07 -8.31 3.04
N ALA A 271 -14.28 -7.09 3.56
CA ALA A 271 -15.42 -6.78 4.42
C ALA A 271 -16.76 -6.91 3.68
N ILE A 272 -16.83 -6.37 2.46
CA ILE A 272 -18.03 -6.49 1.60
C ILE A 272 -18.35 -7.97 1.33
N LEU A 273 -17.32 -8.78 1.07
CA LEU A 273 -17.52 -10.21 0.84
C LEU A 273 -18.02 -10.93 2.09
N GLN A 274 -17.46 -10.62 3.25
CA GLN A 274 -17.88 -11.26 4.49
C GLN A 274 -19.35 -10.94 4.81
N GLU A 275 -19.78 -9.70 4.60
CA GLU A 275 -21.19 -9.32 4.70
C GLU A 275 -22.07 -10.08 3.69
N LEU A 276 -21.56 -10.27 2.46
CA LEU A 276 -22.25 -11.06 1.44
C LEU A 276 -22.37 -12.54 1.84
N MET A 277 -21.31 -13.13 2.39
CA MET A 277 -21.33 -14.51 2.91
C MET A 277 -22.34 -14.65 4.03
N GLU A 278 -22.31 -13.78 5.03
CA GLU A 278 -23.26 -13.81 6.15
C GLU A 278 -24.71 -13.65 5.69
N LYS A 279 -24.96 -12.78 4.71
CA LYS A 279 -26.29 -12.61 4.14
C LYS A 279 -26.76 -13.88 3.42
N ARG A 280 -25.90 -14.50 2.62
CA ARG A 280 -26.22 -15.74 1.89
C ARG A 280 -26.37 -16.93 2.83
N GLU A 281 -25.60 -17.01 3.89
CA GLU A 281 -25.76 -18.02 4.94
C GLU A 281 -27.10 -17.86 5.65
N ARG A 282 -27.51 -16.63 6.00
CA ARG A 282 -28.85 -16.38 6.57
C ARG A 282 -29.96 -16.80 5.61
N GLU A 283 -29.86 -16.43 4.34
CA GLU A 283 -30.84 -16.83 3.31
C GLU A 283 -30.91 -18.37 3.18
N ASN A 284 -29.77 -19.07 3.19
CA ASN A 284 -29.74 -20.54 3.12
C ASN A 284 -30.29 -21.22 4.38
N THR A 285 -30.02 -20.68 5.57
CA THR A 285 -30.55 -21.25 6.83
C THR A 285 -32.05 -21.05 6.99
N GLN A 286 -32.63 -20.03 6.35
CA GLN A 286 -34.07 -19.72 6.46
C GLN A 286 -34.95 -20.52 5.51
N VAL A 287 -34.38 -21.22 4.52
CA VAL A 287 -35.12 -22.11 3.61
C VAL A 287 -35.09 -23.55 4.14
N SER A 288 -35.80 -23.79 5.25
CA SER A 288 -36.23 -25.14 5.65
C SER A 288 -37.66 -25.31 5.17
N GLY A 289 -37.84 -25.93 4.00
CA GLY A 289 -39.12 -26.11 3.32
C GLY A 289 -39.96 -27.30 3.82
N ASP A 290 -39.93 -27.59 5.13
CA ASP A 290 -40.74 -28.64 5.78
C ASP A 290 -41.66 -28.02 6.85
N GLU A 291 -42.43 -27.00 6.48
CA GLU A 291 -43.74 -26.77 7.10
C GLU A 291 -44.80 -26.94 6.01
N ASP A 292 -45.42 -28.11 6.07
CA ASP A 292 -46.38 -28.68 5.14
C ASP A 292 -47.55 -27.75 4.81
N SER A 293 -47.86 -27.71 3.52
CA SER A 293 -49.17 -27.36 2.97
C SER A 293 -50.23 -28.36 3.42
N GLU A 294 -50.86 -28.14 4.58
CA GLU A 294 -52.10 -28.83 4.95
C GLU A 294 -53.29 -28.26 4.16
N SER A 295 -53.67 -29.02 3.14
CA SER A 295 -55.04 -29.36 2.72
C SER A 295 -56.10 -28.24 2.67
N ASP A 296 -56.32 -27.77 1.45
CA ASP A 296 -57.58 -27.24 0.95
C ASP A 296 -58.66 -28.34 0.99
N GLU A 297 -59.31 -28.55 2.14
CA GLU A 297 -60.56 -29.32 2.23
C GLU A 297 -61.74 -28.39 1.91
N GLY A 298 -62.35 -28.68 0.76
CA GLY A 298 -63.47 -27.94 0.21
C GLY A 298 -64.73 -27.95 1.08
N VAL A 299 -65.47 -26.84 0.98
CA VAL A 299 -66.90 -26.79 1.28
C VAL A 299 -67.59 -26.18 0.07
N PRO A 300 -68.34 -26.97 -0.73
CA PRO A 300 -69.32 -26.44 -1.66
C PRO A 300 -70.69 -26.25 -0.97
N GLU A 301 -71.29 -25.09 -1.24
CA GLU A 301 -72.67 -24.59 -0.97
C GLU A 301 -73.25 -24.67 0.46
#